data_AF-A0A6A2XVP5-F1
#
_entry.id   AF-A0A6A2XVP5-F1
#
_cell.length_a   1.000
_cell.length_b   1.000
_cell.length_c   1.000
_cell.angle_alpha   90.00
_cell.angle_beta   90.00
_cell.angle_gamma   90.00
#
_symmetry.space_group_name_H-M   'P 1'
#
loop_
_entity.id
_entity.type
_entity.pdbx_description
1 polymer ?
#
loop_
_entity_poly.entity_id
_entity_poly.type
_entity_poly.pdbx_seq_one_letter_code
_entity_poly.pdbx_strand_id
1 'polypeptide(L)'
;MSRCGTHESALGSSSDHIKAKKYSKFVYIWVGNYRTQCPGQRAWPFHQPIYGPQTPPLVAPNNNVGLDGMVINLVSLLAGIVTNLFGNGYFQGSSETALEASSACPGIYGKGAYPGYAGSMLQDPTTGASYNANGDN
;
A
#
# COMPACT_ATOMS: atom_id res chain seq x y z
N MET A 1 15.11 -9.71 1.83
CA MET A 1 14.41 -8.51 1.33
C MET A 1 13.21 -8.26 2.23
N SER A 2 12.88 -6.99 2.47
CA SER A 2 11.68 -6.62 3.23
C SER A 2 10.43 -7.08 2.47
N ARG A 3 9.45 -7.68 3.16
CA ARG A 3 8.13 -8.05 2.57
C ARG A 3 7.14 -6.89 2.58
N CYS A 4 7.57 -5.71 3.02
CA CYS A 4 6.75 -4.52 3.11
C CYS A 4 6.40 -4.01 1.72
N GLY A 5 5.10 -3.89 1.43
CA GLY A 5 4.66 -3.28 0.17
C GLY A 5 4.89 -4.17 -1.05
N THR A 6 4.93 -5.49 -0.89
CA THR A 6 4.91 -6.46 -2.00
C THR A 6 3.85 -7.54 -1.76
N HIS A 7 3.26 -8.04 -2.85
CA HIS A 7 2.50 -9.29 -2.84
C HIS A 7 3.36 -10.41 -3.43
N GLU A 8 3.08 -11.65 -3.05
CA GLU A 8 3.83 -12.83 -3.51
C GLU A 8 2.88 -13.93 -3.98
N SER A 9 3.44 -14.92 -4.67
CA SER A 9 2.71 -16.10 -5.10
C SER A 9 3.47 -17.37 -4.72
N ALA A 10 2.72 -18.42 -4.40
CA ALA A 10 3.26 -19.73 -4.05
C ALA A 10 2.47 -20.85 -4.74
N LEU A 11 3.09 -22.03 -4.81
CA LEU A 11 2.43 -23.24 -5.30
C LEU A 11 1.69 -23.92 -4.16
N GLY A 12 0.48 -24.37 -4.43
CA GLY A 12 -0.29 -25.23 -3.54
C GLY A 12 0.46 -26.51 -3.23
N SER A 13 0.45 -26.92 -1.97
CA SER A 13 1.03 -28.17 -1.50
C SER A 13 -0.02 -28.94 -0.70
N SER A 14 -0.13 -30.25 -0.95
CA SER A 14 -1.02 -31.13 -0.19
C SER A 14 -0.61 -31.29 1.28
N SER A 15 0.57 -30.81 1.64
CA SER A 15 1.25 -31.03 2.93
C SER A 15 1.40 -29.76 3.78
N ASP A 16 1.10 -28.59 3.22
CA ASP A 16 1.16 -27.30 3.93
C ASP A 16 -0.21 -26.85 4.44
N HIS A 17 -0.21 -25.77 5.23
CA HIS A 17 -1.40 -25.14 5.80
C HIS A 17 -2.47 -24.71 4.76
N ILE A 18 -2.13 -24.67 3.47
CA ILE A 18 -3.06 -24.36 2.37
C ILE A 18 -3.24 -25.61 1.51
N LYS A 19 -4.34 -26.34 1.76
CA LYS A 19 -4.73 -27.52 0.98
C LYS A 19 -5.18 -27.10 -0.41
N ALA A 20 -4.23 -27.01 -1.34
CA ALA A 20 -4.50 -26.78 -2.75
C ALA A 20 -3.81 -27.87 -3.58
N LYS A 21 -4.27 -28.12 -4.81
CA LYS A 21 -3.66 -29.14 -5.67
C LYS A 21 -2.19 -28.78 -5.89
N LYS A 22 -1.30 -29.77 -6.02
CA LYS A 22 0.16 -29.59 -6.23
C LYS A 22 0.55 -28.68 -7.42
N TYR A 23 -0.43 -28.31 -8.26
CA TYR A 23 -0.29 -27.49 -9.46
C TYR A 23 -1.12 -26.19 -9.43
N SER A 24 -1.83 -25.88 -8.34
CA SER A 24 -2.58 -24.62 -8.24
C SER A 24 -1.70 -23.54 -7.62
N LYS A 25 -1.40 -22.49 -8.37
CA LYS A 25 -0.71 -21.29 -7.88
C LYS A 25 -1.71 -20.39 -7.16
N PHE A 26 -1.32 -19.83 -6.02
CA PHE A 26 -2.12 -18.85 -5.28
C PHE A 26 -1.28 -17.62 -4.97
N VAL A 27 -1.95 -16.51 -4.68
CA VAL A 27 -1.34 -15.24 -4.28
C VAL A 27 -1.66 -14.93 -2.84
N TYR A 28 -0.78 -14.18 -2.19
CA TYR A 28 -1.00 -13.74 -0.83
C TYR A 28 -0.36 -12.37 -0.59
N ILE A 29 -0.98 -11.61 0.31
CA ILE A 29 -0.44 -10.36 0.83
C ILE A 29 -0.02 -10.62 2.26
N TRP A 30 1.17 -10.17 2.63
CA TRP A 30 1.60 -10.22 4.01
C TRP A 30 1.04 -9.00 4.76
N VAL A 31 0.23 -9.24 5.78
CA VAL A 31 -0.37 -8.20 6.62
C VAL A 31 0.22 -8.31 8.02
N GLY A 32 0.71 -7.21 8.55
CA GLY A 32 1.34 -7.17 9.86
C GLY A 32 1.33 -5.76 10.47
N ASN A 33 1.89 -5.63 11.66
CA ASN A 33 1.98 -4.33 12.32
C ASN A 33 3.00 -3.45 11.58
N TYR A 34 2.46 -2.59 10.75
CA TYR A 34 3.23 -1.79 9.84
C TYR A 34 4.17 -0.80 10.54
N ARG A 35 3.78 -0.33 11.74
CA ARG A 35 4.60 0.58 12.55
C ARG A 35 5.91 -0.07 13.02
N THR A 36 5.90 -1.37 13.32
CA THR A 36 7.07 -2.07 13.86
C THR A 36 7.84 -2.85 12.79
N GLN A 37 7.14 -3.40 11.80
CA GLN A 37 7.74 -4.28 10.79
C GLN A 37 8.17 -3.52 9.53
N CYS A 38 7.55 -2.36 9.27
CA CYS A 38 7.76 -1.57 8.06
C CYS A 38 7.83 -0.05 8.35
N PRO A 39 8.56 0.42 9.39
CA PRO A 39 8.53 1.84 9.78
C PRO A 39 8.92 2.75 8.62
N GLY A 40 8.14 3.80 8.34
CA GLY A 40 8.44 4.81 7.31
C GLY A 40 8.30 4.34 5.85
N GLN A 41 7.87 3.11 5.59
CA GLN A 41 7.55 2.65 4.23
C GLN A 41 6.06 2.94 3.96
N ARG A 42 5.57 3.33 2.77
CA ARG A 42 4.13 3.28 2.34
C ARG A 42 3.00 3.74 3.33
N ALA A 43 3.29 4.53 4.36
CA ALA A 43 2.29 5.14 5.24
C ALA A 43 2.17 6.66 5.00
N TRP A 44 2.87 7.17 3.97
CA TRP A 44 2.64 8.51 3.43
C TRP A 44 1.16 8.61 2.99
N PRO A 45 0.42 9.67 3.38
CA PRO A 45 0.92 10.93 3.91
C PRO A 45 0.89 11.05 5.44
N PHE A 46 0.59 9.97 6.17
CA PHE A 46 0.42 9.99 7.63
C PHE A 46 1.69 9.63 8.42
N HIS A 47 2.72 9.12 7.74
CA HIS A 47 4.05 8.94 8.29
C HIS A 47 5.10 9.50 7.33
N GLN A 48 6.12 10.13 7.90
CA GLN A 48 7.27 10.61 7.13
C GLN A 48 7.97 9.42 6.44
N PRO A 49 8.24 9.49 5.13
CA PRO A 49 8.87 8.40 4.41
C PRO A 49 10.37 8.32 4.75
N ILE A 50 10.96 7.12 4.70
CA ILE A 50 12.41 6.92 4.95
C ILE A 50 13.27 7.69 3.93
N TYR A 51 12.78 7.83 2.70
CA TYR A 51 13.48 8.48 1.59
C TYR A 51 12.53 9.40 0.82
N GLY A 52 13.10 10.35 0.08
CA GLY A 52 12.33 11.35 -0.65
C GLY A 52 11.93 12.55 0.21
N PRO A 53 10.94 13.35 -0.22
CA PRO A 53 10.52 14.56 0.46
C PRO A 53 10.15 14.32 1.93
N GLN A 54 10.76 15.10 2.82
CA GLN A 54 10.64 14.97 4.28
C GLN A 54 9.58 15.90 4.87
N THR A 55 8.56 16.24 4.08
CA THR A 55 7.43 17.09 4.48
C THR A 55 6.70 16.52 5.71
N PRO A 56 6.20 17.38 6.62
CA PRO A 56 5.48 16.92 7.80
C PRO A 56 4.29 16.02 7.44
N PRO A 57 4.06 14.93 8.19
CA PRO A 57 2.93 14.06 7.94
C PRO A 57 1.60 14.75 8.23
N LEU A 58 0.56 14.33 7.52
CA LEU A 58 -0.82 14.73 7.78
C LEU A 58 -1.40 13.96 8.98
N VAL A 59 -2.47 14.51 9.55
CA VAL A 59 -3.20 13.84 10.63
C VAL A 59 -4.02 12.70 10.05
N ALA A 60 -3.88 11.52 10.65
CA ALA A 60 -4.49 10.28 10.20
C ALA A 60 -5.98 10.20 10.61
N PRO A 61 -6.91 9.82 9.70
CA PRO A 61 -8.35 9.76 10.00
C PRO A 61 -8.76 8.92 11.19
N ASN A 62 -8.07 7.79 11.44
CA ASN A 62 -8.38 6.92 12.58
C ASN A 62 -7.58 7.29 13.84
N ASN A 63 -6.90 8.44 13.85
CA ASN A 63 -5.95 8.85 14.89
C ASN A 63 -4.88 7.78 15.19
N ASN A 64 -4.60 6.91 14.19
CA ASN A 64 -3.65 5.82 14.31
C ASN A 64 -2.94 5.61 12.96
N VAL A 65 -1.76 6.19 12.86
CA VAL A 65 -0.89 6.11 11.67
C VAL A 65 -0.60 4.67 11.25
N GLY A 66 -0.50 3.73 12.20
CA GLY A 66 -0.24 2.32 11.92
C GLY A 66 -1.42 1.63 11.24
N LEU A 67 -2.65 1.92 11.68
CA LEU A 67 -3.87 1.41 11.06
C LEU A 67 -4.11 2.03 9.69
N ASP A 68 -4.02 3.36 9.58
CA ASP A 68 -4.25 4.05 8.30
C ASP A 68 -3.17 3.68 7.27
N GLY A 69 -1.91 3.53 7.71
CA GLY A 69 -0.84 2.98 6.88
C GLY A 69 -1.07 1.53 6.46
N MET A 70 -1.62 0.68 7.35
CA MET A 70 -2.00 -0.69 7.00
C MET A 70 -3.08 -0.71 5.92
N VAL A 71 -4.12 0.12 6.04
CA VAL A 71 -5.21 0.20 5.05
C VAL A 71 -4.67 0.64 3.69
N ILE A 72 -3.83 1.68 3.64
CA ILE A 72 -3.19 2.13 2.39
C ILE A 72 -2.40 0.99 1.74
N ASN A 73 -1.58 0.28 2.53
CA ASN A 73 -0.78 -0.83 2.03
C ASN A 73 -1.65 -1.99 1.52
N LEU A 74 -2.63 -2.41 2.30
CA LEU A 74 -3.50 -3.53 1.95
C LEU A 74 -4.22 -3.26 0.62
N VAL A 75 -4.83 -2.08 0.48
CA VAL A 75 -5.52 -1.70 -0.76
C VAL A 75 -4.54 -1.56 -1.93
N SER A 76 -3.35 -0.99 -1.69
CA SER A 76 -2.30 -0.87 -2.71
C SER A 76 -1.86 -2.24 -3.25
N LEU A 77 -1.68 -3.21 -2.35
CA LEU A 77 -1.25 -4.56 -2.71
C LEU A 77 -2.38 -5.39 -3.29
N LEU A 78 -3.62 -5.16 -2.88
CA LEU A 78 -4.78 -5.77 -3.51
C LEU A 78 -4.90 -5.31 -4.97
N ALA A 79 -4.71 -4.01 -5.24
CA ALA A 79 -4.66 -3.50 -6.61
C ALA A 79 -3.51 -4.12 -7.42
N GLY A 80 -2.32 -4.27 -6.81
CA GLY A 80 -1.18 -4.98 -7.40
C GLY A 80 -1.50 -6.44 -7.75
N ILE A 81 -2.13 -7.17 -6.83
CA ILE A 81 -2.61 -8.54 -7.06
C ILE A 81 -3.60 -8.61 -8.22
N VAL A 82 -4.58 -7.72 -8.28
CA VAL A 82 -5.62 -7.76 -9.33
C VAL A 82 -5.03 -7.45 -10.70
N THR A 83 -4.03 -6.56 -10.77
CA THR A 83 -3.45 -6.10 -12.04
C THR A 83 -2.22 -6.90 -12.48
N ASN A 84 -1.45 -7.45 -11.55
CA ASN A 84 -0.17 -8.14 -11.80
C ASN A 84 -0.01 -9.41 -10.94
N LEU A 85 -1.07 -10.23 -10.89
CA LEU A 85 -1.23 -11.39 -10.01
C LEU A 85 0.02 -12.28 -9.85
N PHE A 86 0.74 -12.57 -10.95
CA PHE A 86 1.88 -13.49 -10.95
C PHE A 86 3.19 -12.85 -11.43
N GLY A 87 3.26 -11.52 -11.48
CA GLY A 87 4.44 -10.80 -11.96
C GLY A 87 4.58 -10.76 -13.50
N ASN A 88 3.53 -11.17 -14.23
CA ASN A 88 3.48 -11.20 -15.69
C ASN A 88 2.20 -10.55 -16.25
N GLY A 89 1.55 -9.70 -15.44
CA GLY A 89 0.34 -8.95 -15.81
C GLY A 89 0.68 -7.51 -16.20
N TYR A 90 -0.06 -6.56 -15.63
CA TYR A 90 0.06 -5.14 -15.91
C TYR A 90 1.01 -4.45 -14.94
N PHE A 91 2.17 -4.02 -15.44
CA PHE A 91 3.16 -3.25 -14.70
C PHE A 91 3.98 -2.38 -15.66
N GLN A 92 4.69 -1.40 -15.11
CA GLN A 92 5.63 -0.57 -15.85
C GLN A 92 7.09 -0.93 -15.45
N GLY A 93 7.99 -0.96 -16.43
CA GLY A 93 9.40 -1.31 -16.24
C GLY A 93 9.70 -2.79 -16.54
N SER A 94 10.79 -3.31 -16.00
CA SER A 94 11.08 -4.75 -16.05
C SER A 94 10.31 -5.50 -14.96
N SER A 95 10.15 -6.82 -15.11
CA SER A 95 9.50 -7.66 -14.09
C SER A 95 10.24 -7.67 -12.74
N GLU A 96 11.54 -7.37 -12.75
CA GLU A 96 12.38 -7.31 -11.55
C GLU A 96 12.22 -6.00 -10.77
N THR A 97 11.82 -4.92 -11.46
CA THR A 97 11.58 -3.59 -10.88
C THR A 97 10.21 -3.05 -11.29
N ALA A 98 9.20 -3.91 -11.23
CA ALA A 98 7.85 -3.62 -11.69
C ALA A 98 7.20 -2.52 -10.84
N LEU A 99 6.81 -1.42 -11.49
CA LEU A 99 5.89 -0.43 -10.91
C LEU A 99 4.46 -0.89 -11.22
N GLU A 100 3.72 -1.26 -10.18
CA GLU A 100 2.34 -1.73 -10.25
C GLU A 100 1.36 -0.56 -10.08
N ALA A 101 0.07 -0.83 -10.27
CA ALA A 101 -0.98 0.20 -10.34
C ALA A 101 -0.92 1.25 -9.20
N SER A 102 -0.68 0.81 -7.97
CA SER A 102 -0.63 1.68 -6.79
C SER A 102 0.75 2.29 -6.50
N SER A 103 1.83 1.75 -7.09
CA SER A 103 3.19 2.24 -6.90
C SER A 103 3.70 3.13 -8.04
N ALA A 104 2.99 3.19 -9.16
CA ALA A 104 3.33 4.09 -10.27
C ALA A 104 3.23 5.58 -9.86
N CYS A 105 2.20 5.94 -9.10
CA CYS A 105 1.94 7.32 -8.65
C CYS A 105 1.70 7.36 -7.13
N PRO A 106 2.70 7.08 -6.29
CA PRO A 106 2.52 7.04 -4.86
C PRO A 106 2.24 8.45 -4.31
N GLY A 107 1.29 8.55 -3.38
CA GLY A 107 1.04 9.82 -2.68
C GLY A 107 0.22 10.85 -3.44
N ILE A 108 -0.35 10.51 -4.60
CA ILE A 108 -1.18 11.41 -5.41
C ILE A 108 -2.65 11.25 -4.97
N TYR A 109 -3.06 12.00 -3.94
CA TYR A 109 -4.39 11.85 -3.32
C TYR A 109 -5.37 12.99 -3.64
N GLY A 110 -4.85 14.19 -3.95
CA GLY A 110 -5.66 15.37 -4.22
C GLY A 110 -5.17 16.18 -5.42
N LYS A 111 -5.94 17.21 -5.78
CA LYS A 111 -5.59 18.11 -6.89
C LYS A 111 -4.25 18.79 -6.64
N GLY A 112 -3.41 18.84 -7.67
CA GLY A 112 -2.09 19.48 -7.61
C GLY A 112 -1.04 18.72 -6.81
N ALA A 113 -1.26 17.43 -6.51
CA ALA A 113 -0.28 16.61 -5.81
C ALA A 113 1.04 16.46 -6.61
N TYR A 114 2.14 16.35 -5.88
CA TYR A 114 3.49 16.11 -6.38
C TYR A 114 4.32 15.44 -5.28
N PRO A 115 5.54 14.94 -5.53
CA PRO A 115 6.34 14.30 -4.48
C PRO A 115 6.50 15.20 -3.25
N GLY A 116 6.01 14.75 -2.08
CA GLY A 116 6.01 15.50 -0.81
C GLY A 116 4.76 16.33 -0.54
N TYR A 117 3.84 16.45 -1.50
CA TYR A 117 2.57 17.11 -1.31
C TYR A 117 1.44 16.19 -1.77
N ALA A 118 0.61 15.75 -0.82
CA ALA A 118 -0.49 14.82 -1.09
C ALA A 118 -1.58 15.41 -2.03
N GLY A 119 -1.51 16.71 -2.30
CA GLY A 119 -2.54 17.46 -3.02
C GLY A 119 -3.44 18.24 -2.07
N SER A 120 -4.40 18.95 -2.64
CA SER A 120 -5.46 19.59 -1.86
C SER A 120 -6.40 18.52 -1.29
N MET A 121 -6.28 18.25 0.01
CA MET A 121 -7.07 17.26 0.76
C MET A 121 -8.19 17.96 1.53
N LEU A 122 -9.27 17.23 1.78
CA LEU A 122 -10.29 17.64 2.75
C LEU A 122 -9.73 17.46 4.16
N GLN A 123 -10.20 18.29 5.09
CA GLN A 123 -9.79 18.23 6.49
C GLN A 123 -11.02 18.20 7.39
N ASP A 124 -10.98 17.33 8.39
CA ASP A 124 -11.98 17.32 9.46
C ASP A 124 -11.69 18.49 10.42
N PRO A 125 -12.66 19.39 10.66
CA PRO A 125 -12.42 20.60 11.45
C PRO A 125 -12.24 20.33 12.95
N THR A 126 -12.66 19.17 13.45
CA THR A 126 -12.62 18.82 14.87
C THR A 126 -11.30 18.14 15.23
N THR A 127 -10.86 17.22 14.39
CA THR A 127 -9.70 16.35 14.61
C THR A 127 -8.47 16.79 13.84
N GLY A 128 -8.63 17.61 12.80
CA GLY A 128 -7.58 17.98 11.85
C GLY A 128 -7.22 16.87 10.86
N ALA A 129 -7.90 15.72 10.89
CA ALA A 129 -7.64 14.59 10.02
C ALA A 129 -7.79 14.94 8.54
N SER A 130 -6.86 14.46 7.71
CA SER A 130 -6.88 14.70 6.26
C SER A 130 -7.40 13.49 5.48
N TYR A 131 -8.29 13.71 4.52
CA TYR A 131 -8.89 12.66 3.69
C TYR A 131 -9.16 13.17 2.26
N ASN A 132 -9.28 12.26 1.29
CA ASN A 132 -9.46 12.60 -0.13
C ASN A 132 -10.90 12.40 -0.63
N ALA A 133 -11.72 11.62 0.07
CA ALA A 133 -13.09 11.35 -0.31
C ALA A 133 -13.96 11.05 0.92
N ASN A 134 -15.26 11.36 0.80
CA ASN A 134 -16.28 10.85 1.70
C ASN A 134 -16.83 9.55 1.11
N GLY A 135 -16.84 8.47 1.89
CA GLY A 135 -17.50 7.23 1.48
C GLY A 135 -19.01 7.32 1.71
N ASP A 136 -19.78 6.64 0.86
CA ASP A 136 -21.18 6.30 1.12
C ASP A 136 -21.25 4.89 1.73
N ASN A 137 -22.15 4.69 2.70
CA ASN A 137 -22.37 3.41 3.40
C ASN A 137 -23.65 2.73 2.89
#